data_AF-A0A3S4UZU2-F1
#
_entry.id   AF-A0A3S4UZU2-F1
#
_cell.length_a   1.000
_cell.length_b   1.000
_cell.length_c   1.000
_cell.angle_alpha   90.00
_cell.angle_beta   90.00
_cell.angle_gamma   90.00
#
_symmetry.space_group_name_H-M   'P 1'
#
loop_
_entity.id
_entity.type
_entity.pdbx_description
1 polymer ?
#
loop_
_entity_poly.entity_id
_entity_poly.type
_entity_poly.pdbx_seq_one_letter_code
_entity_poly.pdbx_strand_id
1 'polypeptide(L)' 'MFQLVLGLLILIFGIFLKVTKDPGFEKSKKFSWMFIAIGILSIIGKLVIIYQTGTI' A
#
# COMPACT_ATOMS: atom_id res chain seq x y z
N MET A 1 -2.95 4.50 -14.57
CA MET A 1 -2.52 5.58 -13.64
C MET A 1 -3.22 5.56 -12.28
N PHE A 2 -4.55 5.46 -12.18
CA PHE A 2 -5.30 5.45 -10.90
C PHE A 2 -4.83 4.39 -9.87
N GLN A 3 -4.58 3.14 -10.29
CA GLN A 3 -4.12 2.09 -9.37
C GLN A 3 -2.72 2.30 -8.77
N LEU A 4 -1.82 3.01 -9.46
CA LEU A 4 -0.50 3.34 -8.91
C LEU A 4 -0.64 4.39 -7.80
N VAL A 5 -1.46 5.41 -8.03
CA VAL A 5 -1.78 6.45 -7.04
C VAL A 5 -2.47 5.83 -5.82
N LEU A 6 -3.43 4.93 -6.06
CA LEU A 6 -4.13 4.22 -4.98
C LEU A 6 -3.19 3.30 -4.19
N GLY A 7 -2.32 2.56 -4.87
CA GLY A 7 -1.29 1.74 -4.23
C GLY A 7 -0.33 2.56 -3.38
N LEU A 8 0.08 3.74 -3.87
CA LEU A 8 0.93 4.67 -3.14
C LEU A 8 0.23 5.22 -1.87
N LEU A 9 -1.03 5.63 -1.98
CA LEU A 9 -1.83 6.11 -0.84
C LEU A 9 -2.00 5.03 0.23
N ILE A 10 -2.27 3.79 -0.17
CA ILE A 10 -2.39 2.65 0.75
C ILE A 10 -1.07 2.35 1.45
N LEU A 11 0.05 2.44 0.72
CA LEU A 11 1.39 2.27 1.29
C LEU A 11 1.73 3.35 2.31
N ILE A 12 1.48 4.62 1.97
CA ILE A 12 1.67 5.76 2.87
C ILE A 12 0.80 5.61 4.11
N PHE A 13 -0.47 5.23 3.94
CA PHE A 13 -1.40 4.99 5.05
C PHE A 13 -0.95 3.83 5.95
N GLY A 14 -0.45 2.74 5.36
CA GLY A 14 0.11 1.62 6.11
C GLY A 14 1.37 1.99 6.91
N ILE A 15 2.27 2.77 6.31
CA ILE A 15 3.45 3.32 7.00
C ILE A 15 3.04 4.28 8.11
N PHE A 16 2.07 5.16 7.85
CA PHE A 16 1.53 6.09 8.83
C PHE A 16 0.94 5.35 10.05
N LEU A 17 0.12 4.32 9.82
CA LEU A 17 -0.41 3.48 10.91
C LEU A 17 0.69 2.76 11.71
N LYS A 18 1.80 2.38 11.06
CA LYS A 18 2.94 1.75 11.73
C LYS A 18 3.75 2.75 12.57
N VAL A 19 3.92 3.98 12.08
CA VAL A 19 4.68 5.05 12.75
C VAL A 19 3.88 5.70 13.87
N THR A 20 2.56 5.83 13.71
CA THR A 20 1.73 6.52 14.70
C THR A 20 1.78 5.83 16.05
N LYS A 21 1.87 6.64 17.12
CA LYS A 21 1.97 6.20 18.52
C LYS A 21 0.70 6.47 19.32
N ASP A 22 -0.36 6.93 18.65
CA ASP A 22 -1.64 7.20 19.28
C ASP A 22 -2.25 5.90 19.84
N PRO A 23 -2.63 5.89 21.14
CA PRO A 23 -3.22 4.71 21.79
C PRO A 23 -4.55 4.28 21.16
N GLY A 24 -5.27 5.21 20.52
CA GLY A 24 -6.49 4.91 19.75
C GLY A 24 -6.25 4.02 18.51
N PHE A 25 -5.01 3.91 18.04
CA PHE A 25 -4.64 3.14 16.86
C PHE A 25 -3.90 1.82 17.18
N GLU A 26 -3.73 1.44 18.45
CA GLU A 26 -2.98 0.23 18.82
C GLU A 26 -3.54 -1.06 18.19
N LYS A 27 -4.87 -1.19 18.11
CA LYS A 27 -5.51 -2.32 17.40
C LYS A 27 -5.26 -2.26 15.89
N SER A 28 -5.35 -1.07 15.30
CA SER A 28 -5.12 -0.82 13.87
C SER A 28 -3.65 -0.98 13.46
N LYS A 29 -2.72 -0.85 14.42
CA LYS A 29 -1.28 -1.01 14.20
C LYS A 29 -0.90 -2.44 13.80
N LYS A 30 -1.65 -3.47 14.24
CA LYS A 30 -1.47 -4.84 13.71
C LYS A 30 -1.87 -4.96 12.24
N PHE A 31 -2.89 -4.21 11.80
CA PHE A 31 -3.35 -4.20 10.42
C PHE A 31 -2.46 -3.35 9.50
N SER A 32 -1.62 -2.47 10.06
CA SER A 32 -0.67 -1.65 9.27
C SER A 32 0.20 -2.49 8.33
N TRP A 33 0.63 -3.68 8.77
CA TRP A 33 1.40 -4.60 7.93
C TRP A 33 0.59 -5.12 6.73
N MET A 34 -0.71 -5.34 6.88
CA MET A 34 -1.60 -5.78 5.81
C MET A 34 -1.80 -4.67 4.76
N PHE A 35 -1.97 -3.41 5.19
CA PHE A 35 -2.02 -2.27 4.27
C PHE A 35 -0.71 -2.08 3.52
N ILE A 36 0.44 -2.20 4.19
CA ILE A 36 1.75 -2.15 3.55
C ILE A 36 1.89 -3.27 2.51
N ALA A 37 1.51 -4.51 2.87
CA ALA A 37 1.57 -5.65 1.97
C ALA A 37 0.67 -5.44 0.73
N ILE A 38 -0.57 -4.99 0.91
CA ILE A 38 -1.51 -4.71 -0.19
C ILE A 38 -1.01 -3.57 -1.09
N GLY A 39 -0.47 -2.50 -0.51
CA GLY A 39 0.10 -1.37 -1.26
C GLY A 39 1.27 -1.82 -2.15
N ILE A 40 2.19 -2.62 -1.58
CA ILE A 40 3.31 -3.20 -2.34
C ILE A 40 2.79 -4.14 -3.44
N LEU A 41 1.84 -5.04 -3.11
CA LEU A 41 1.28 -6.00 -4.07
C LEU A 41 0.57 -5.29 -5.23
N SER A 42 -0.14 -4.18 -4.96
CA SER A 42 -0.79 -3.36 -5.99
C SER A 42 0.22 -2.73 -6.94
N ILE A 43 1.33 -2.19 -6.40
CA ILE A 43 2.38 -1.58 -7.22
C ILE A 43 3.08 -2.65 -8.06
N ILE A 44 3.48 -3.77 -7.46
CA ILE A 44 4.12 -4.89 -8.15
C ILE A 44 3.19 -5.47 -9.22
N GLY A 45 1.92 -5.72 -8.89
CA GLY A 45 0.94 -6.24 -9.85
C GLY A 45 0.76 -5.30 -11.04
N LYS A 46 0.72 -3.98 -10.80
CA LYS A 46 0.66 -3.00 -11.89
C LYS A 46 1.95 -3.00 -12.72
N LEU A 47 3.12 -3.10 -12.08
CA LEU A 47 4.40 -3.21 -12.76
C LEU A 47 4.44 -4.45 -13.66
N VAL A 48 4.06 -5.62 -13.14
CA VAL A 48 4.03 -6.88 -13.88
C VAL A 48 3.10 -6.77 -15.09
N ILE A 49 1.91 -6.18 -14.93
CA ILE A 49 0.99 -5.94 -16.05
C ILE A 49 1.63 -5.00 -17.09
N ILE A 50 2.26 -3.90 -16.68
CA ILE A 50 2.93 -2.98 -17.62
C ILE A 50 4.05 -3.71 -18.37
N TYR A 51 4.86 -4.52 -17.69
CA TYR A 51 5.93 -5.31 -18.30
C TYR A 51 5.41 -6.40 -19.26
N GLN A 52 4.29 -7.05 -18.93
CA GLN A 52 3.72 -8.11 -19.78
C GLN A 52 2.94 -7.56 -20.98
N THR A 53 2.23 -6.45 -20.80
CA THR A 53 1.33 -5.90 -21.82
C THR A 53 2.00 -4.81 -22.66
N GLY A 54 3.18 -4.32 -22.26
CA GLY A 54 3.89 -3.22 -22.93
C GLY A 54 3.11 -1.90 -22.97
N THR A 55 1.99 -1.80 -22.24
CA THR A 55 1.07 -0.68 -22.27
C THR A 55 1.19 0.10 -20.95
N ILE A 56 1.52 1.39 -21.06
CA ILE A 56 1.75 2.33 -19.95
C ILE A 56 0.43 3.03 -19.58
#